data_AF-A0A9D5P379-F1
#
_entry.id   AF-A0A9D5P379-F1
#
_cell.length_a   1.000
_cell.length_b   1.000
_cell.length_c   1.000
_cell.angle_alpha   90.00
_cell.angle_beta   90.00
_cell.angle_gamma   90.00
#
_symmetry.space_group_name_H-M   'P 1'
#
loop_
_entity.id
_entity.type
_entity.pdbx_description
1 polymer ?
#
loop_
_entity_poly.entity_id
_entity_poly.type
_entity_poly.pdbx_seq_one_letter_code
_entity_poly.pdbx_strand_id
1 'polypeptide(L)'
;MEKYLLDPKAPGAFSSDVMHKVVLNGIDFELPDDIWDAIDDAFGNYWNVEVGYGGWPDFNSAVRSISNWLQKEHIIFPLDKIATIVNVMFDWIEQIPGATLDDSEVVVPHSYEETERLRQEIKKQERILKDLLPNLSGIPVDNFNDTMTNFVYISDKLKEFYPRTYARLTKLFNEMDIEWGEIEGTKDIWIRDYMPIQISDDRFIVYNYNPDYLKDSGDDYLTDSRSIADGILNHSNKSQYDITLDGGNVVTCAGHLVLTDKVFQENGKEKYDPDYSDYISHVLDSRVIFLPWHCDNSKDPNADVYGHADGLVHWAGDNRVLMSNHRDYYPEEADEIRYRLEAIGFEVIEMLFDVPNPNRDYNWAYINYLQVGSKIIVPTFGIPEDKQALKYIRDANPGCAVRGLRMRDIAKNGGALHCITWNIKKTQK
;
A
#
# COMPACT_ATOMS: atom_id res chain seq x y z
N MET A 1 31.22 -28.04 -31.63
CA MET A 1 30.27 -27.72 -30.55
C MET A 1 29.37 -28.92 -30.37
N GLU A 2 29.33 -29.50 -29.17
CA GLU A 2 28.28 -30.46 -28.82
C GLU A 2 26.94 -29.73 -28.89
N LYS A 3 26.01 -30.21 -29.73
CA LYS A 3 24.64 -29.69 -29.73
C LYS A 3 23.98 -30.16 -28.45
N TYR A 4 23.57 -29.22 -27.59
CA TYR A 4 22.79 -29.57 -26.40
C TYR A 4 21.48 -30.24 -26.84
N LEU A 5 21.19 -31.44 -26.32
CA LEU A 5 19.88 -32.07 -26.44
C LEU A 5 18.94 -31.36 -25.48
N LEU A 6 18.10 -30.46 -26.00
CA LEU A 6 17.14 -29.67 -25.23
C LEU A 6 15.72 -30.12 -25.59
N ASP A 7 14.84 -30.18 -24.58
CA ASP A 7 13.43 -30.55 -24.74
C ASP A 7 12.55 -29.36 -24.29
N PRO A 8 11.75 -28.76 -25.18
CA PRO A 8 10.90 -27.62 -24.83
C PRO A 8 9.76 -27.99 -23.88
N LYS A 9 9.52 -29.29 -23.65
CA LYS A 9 8.52 -29.79 -22.68
C LYS A 9 9.12 -30.07 -21.30
N ALA A 10 10.43 -29.94 -21.12
CA ALA A 10 11.08 -30.18 -19.84
C ALA A 10 10.78 -29.04 -18.84
N PRO A 11 10.69 -29.33 -17.53
CA PRO A 11 10.60 -28.30 -16.50
C PRO A 11 11.76 -27.30 -16.61
N GLY A 12 11.46 -26.00 -16.58
CA GLY A 12 12.46 -24.95 -16.70
C GLY A 12 12.93 -24.67 -18.14
N ALA A 13 12.21 -25.13 -19.16
CA ALA A 13 12.53 -24.84 -20.57
C ALA A 13 12.58 -23.33 -20.93
N PHE A 14 11.93 -22.48 -20.10
CA PHE A 14 11.94 -21.02 -20.22
C PHE A 14 13.02 -20.33 -19.34
N SER A 15 13.87 -21.09 -18.63
CA SER A 15 14.94 -20.50 -17.82
C SER A 15 16.03 -19.88 -18.69
N SER A 16 16.69 -18.83 -18.17
CA SER A 16 17.83 -18.16 -18.81
C SER A 16 18.92 -19.15 -19.24
N ASP A 17 19.30 -20.09 -18.37
CA ASP A 17 20.31 -21.13 -18.65
C ASP A 17 19.96 -22.05 -19.83
N VAL A 18 18.67 -22.34 -20.02
CA VAL A 18 18.19 -23.14 -21.15
C VAL A 18 18.12 -22.27 -22.40
N MET A 19 17.58 -21.05 -22.29
CA MET A 19 17.47 -20.10 -23.39
C MET A 19 18.83 -19.76 -23.99
N HIS A 20 19.86 -19.60 -23.15
CA HIS A 20 21.23 -19.37 -23.62
C HIS A 20 21.73 -20.52 -24.50
N LYS A 21 21.53 -21.77 -24.08
CA LYS A 21 21.93 -22.96 -24.84
C LYS A 21 21.14 -23.12 -26.14
N VAL A 22 19.86 -22.73 -26.14
CA VAL A 22 19.03 -22.69 -27.35
C VAL A 22 19.61 -21.68 -28.34
N VAL A 23 19.91 -20.46 -27.88
CA VAL A 23 20.47 -19.40 -28.70
C VAL A 23 21.82 -19.80 -29.28
N LEU A 24 22.75 -20.31 -28.45
CA LEU A 24 24.06 -20.80 -28.91
C LEU A 24 23.95 -21.95 -29.92
N ASN A 25 22.90 -22.79 -29.85
CA ASN A 25 22.64 -23.84 -30.83
C ASN A 25 22.03 -23.32 -32.15
N GLY A 26 21.34 -22.17 -32.11
CA GLY A 26 20.57 -21.62 -33.22
C GLY A 26 21.25 -20.53 -34.03
N ILE A 27 22.36 -19.97 -33.53
CA ILE A 27 23.16 -18.95 -34.22
C ILE A 27 24.40 -19.55 -34.90
N ASP A 28 24.94 -18.85 -35.91
CA ASP A 28 26.16 -19.22 -36.64
C ASP A 28 27.34 -18.27 -36.37
N PHE A 29 27.23 -17.43 -35.34
CA PHE A 29 28.24 -16.47 -34.91
C PHE A 29 28.58 -16.62 -33.43
N GLU A 30 29.75 -16.12 -33.03
CA GLU A 30 30.14 -16.05 -31.62
C GLU A 30 29.27 -15.04 -30.86
N LEU A 31 28.75 -15.48 -29.71
CA LEU A 31 28.02 -14.66 -28.75
C LEU A 31 28.73 -14.74 -27.40
N PRO A 32 29.48 -13.68 -27.01
CA PRO A 32 30.11 -13.61 -25.69
C PRO A 32 29.08 -13.60 -24.55
N ASP A 33 29.41 -14.21 -23.42
CA ASP A 33 28.50 -14.34 -22.26
C ASP A 33 28.01 -12.96 -21.75
N ASP A 34 28.88 -11.95 -21.74
CA ASP A 34 28.52 -10.58 -21.31
C ASP A 34 27.50 -9.91 -22.25
N ILE A 35 27.55 -10.25 -23.54
CA ILE A 35 26.57 -9.79 -24.53
C ILE A 35 25.27 -10.59 -24.42
N TRP A 36 25.36 -11.89 -24.15
CA TRP A 36 24.18 -12.72 -23.88
C TRP A 36 23.43 -12.21 -22.66
N ASP A 37 24.10 -11.99 -21.53
CA ASP A 37 23.48 -11.51 -20.28
C ASP A 37 22.72 -10.20 -20.52
N ALA A 38 23.32 -9.26 -21.25
CA ALA A 38 22.68 -8.00 -21.60
C ALA A 38 21.46 -8.17 -22.54
N ILE A 39 21.49 -9.16 -23.44
CA ILE A 39 20.37 -9.49 -24.32
C ILE A 39 19.25 -10.19 -23.55
N ASP A 40 19.59 -11.10 -22.64
CA ASP A 40 18.64 -11.84 -21.81
C ASP A 40 17.92 -10.92 -20.82
N ASP A 41 18.64 -10.00 -20.17
CA ASP A 41 18.05 -8.95 -19.33
C ASP A 41 17.09 -8.06 -20.14
N ALA A 42 17.51 -7.64 -21.34
CA ALA A 42 16.70 -6.81 -22.21
C ALA A 42 15.45 -7.54 -22.71
N PHE A 43 15.58 -8.83 -23.05
CA PHE A 43 14.47 -9.68 -23.47
C PHE A 43 13.52 -9.94 -22.31
N GLY A 44 14.03 -10.23 -21.11
CA GLY A 44 13.24 -10.38 -19.89
C GLY A 44 12.45 -9.13 -19.55
N ASN A 45 13.03 -7.94 -19.75
CA ASN A 45 12.30 -6.69 -19.60
C ASN A 45 11.19 -6.54 -20.64
N TYR A 46 11.49 -6.78 -21.92
CA TYR A 46 10.49 -6.76 -22.98
C TYR A 46 9.33 -7.74 -22.68
N TRP A 47 9.66 -8.98 -22.31
CA TRP A 47 8.70 -10.05 -22.06
C TRP A 47 7.80 -9.76 -20.86
N ASN A 48 8.38 -9.31 -19.74
CA ASN A 48 7.62 -9.12 -18.51
C ASN A 48 6.94 -7.75 -18.40
N VAL A 49 7.52 -6.71 -19.00
CA VAL A 49 7.09 -5.31 -18.83
C VAL A 49 6.37 -4.75 -20.06
N GLU A 50 6.87 -5.02 -21.26
CA GLU A 50 6.27 -4.49 -22.50
C GLU A 50 5.14 -5.39 -23.03
N VAL A 51 5.30 -6.71 -22.95
CA VAL A 51 4.25 -7.68 -23.32
C VAL A 51 3.28 -7.91 -22.15
N GLY A 52 3.79 -8.36 -21.00
CA GLY A 52 2.98 -8.59 -19.79
C GLY A 52 2.01 -9.78 -19.90
N TYR A 53 1.29 -10.07 -18.82
CA TYR A 53 0.39 -11.23 -18.76
C TYR A 53 -0.80 -11.08 -19.72
N GLY A 54 -0.93 -12.02 -20.67
CA GLY A 54 -1.98 -12.00 -21.71
C GLY A 54 -1.68 -11.09 -22.92
N GLY A 55 -0.51 -10.46 -22.96
CA GLY A 55 -0.03 -9.72 -24.13
C GLY A 55 0.55 -10.64 -25.20
N TRP A 56 0.58 -10.16 -26.45
CA TRP A 56 1.14 -10.90 -27.59
C TRP A 56 2.54 -10.37 -27.93
N PRO A 57 3.58 -11.21 -27.89
CA PRO A 57 4.93 -10.79 -28.25
C PRO A 57 5.03 -10.51 -29.76
N ASP A 58 5.49 -9.31 -30.13
CA ASP A 58 5.80 -8.90 -31.50
C ASP A 58 7.30 -8.90 -31.78
N PHE A 59 7.71 -9.54 -32.87
CA PHE A 59 9.11 -9.68 -33.27
C PHE A 59 9.82 -8.32 -33.43
N ASN A 60 9.18 -7.36 -34.10
CA ASN A 60 9.81 -6.07 -34.36
C ASN A 60 9.97 -5.24 -33.09
N SER A 61 9.02 -5.36 -32.17
CA SER A 61 9.04 -4.71 -30.85
C SER A 61 10.15 -5.31 -30.00
N ALA A 62 10.26 -6.64 -29.92
CA ALA A 62 11.34 -7.32 -29.21
C ALA A 62 12.74 -6.89 -29.69
N VAL A 63 12.96 -6.92 -31.01
CA VAL A 63 14.24 -6.51 -31.62
C VAL A 63 14.56 -5.04 -31.31
N ARG A 64 13.56 -4.15 -31.36
CA ARG A 64 13.72 -2.73 -31.05
C ARG A 64 14.04 -2.51 -29.57
N SER A 65 13.34 -3.20 -28.66
CA SER A 65 13.50 -3.03 -27.22
C SER A 65 14.88 -3.52 -26.77
N ILE A 66 15.34 -4.66 -27.28
CA ILE A 66 16.70 -5.15 -27.03
C ILE A 66 17.74 -4.20 -27.62
N SER A 67 17.58 -3.75 -28.86
CA SER A 67 18.53 -2.81 -29.48
C SER A 67 18.64 -1.49 -28.70
N ASN A 68 17.51 -0.94 -28.24
CA ASN A 68 17.47 0.26 -27.43
C ASN A 68 18.12 0.05 -26.06
N TRP A 69 17.93 -1.12 -25.45
CA TRP A 69 18.56 -1.48 -24.19
C TRP A 69 20.08 -1.53 -24.32
N LEU A 70 20.60 -2.28 -25.30
CA LEU A 70 22.04 -2.38 -25.54
C LEU A 70 22.66 -1.00 -25.83
N GLN A 71 21.97 -0.14 -26.58
CA GLN A 71 22.42 1.24 -26.81
C GLN A 71 22.52 2.07 -25.51
N LYS A 72 21.56 1.91 -24.58
CA LYS A 72 21.61 2.58 -23.27
C LYS A 72 22.77 2.09 -22.42
N GLU A 73 23.08 0.80 -22.49
CA GLU A 73 24.23 0.19 -21.80
C GLU A 73 25.56 0.42 -22.53
N HIS A 74 25.56 1.23 -23.60
CA HIS A 74 26.73 1.51 -24.42
C HIS A 74 27.36 0.24 -25.06
N ILE A 75 26.57 -0.81 -25.28
CA ILE A 75 26.96 -2.05 -25.93
C ILE A 75 26.64 -1.95 -27.42
N ILE A 76 27.65 -2.16 -28.27
CA ILE A 76 27.50 -2.14 -29.73
C ILE A 76 27.34 -3.57 -30.22
N PHE A 77 26.13 -3.95 -30.63
CA PHE A 77 25.85 -5.25 -31.22
C PHE A 77 25.01 -5.12 -32.51
N PRO A 78 25.32 -5.85 -33.60
CA PRO A 78 24.62 -5.70 -34.89
C PRO A 78 23.13 -6.06 -34.81
N LEU A 79 22.27 -5.20 -35.39
CA LEU A 79 20.81 -5.36 -35.35
C LEU A 79 20.34 -6.64 -36.04
N ASP A 80 21.00 -7.05 -37.12
CA ASP A 80 20.74 -8.31 -37.83
C ASP A 80 21.02 -9.53 -36.93
N LYS A 81 22.05 -9.47 -36.08
CA LYS A 81 22.33 -10.52 -35.10
C LYS A 81 21.31 -10.55 -33.96
N ILE A 82 20.86 -9.39 -33.47
CA ILE A 82 19.76 -9.29 -32.50
C ILE A 82 18.50 -9.95 -33.07
N ALA A 83 18.16 -9.63 -34.32
CA ALA A 83 17.02 -10.22 -35.01
C ALA A 83 17.12 -11.74 -35.11
N THR A 84 18.29 -12.29 -35.44
CA THR A 84 18.53 -13.74 -35.45
C THR A 84 18.34 -14.36 -34.07
N ILE A 85 18.87 -13.74 -33.00
CA ILE A 85 18.70 -14.24 -31.63
C ILE A 85 17.23 -14.25 -31.22
N VAL A 86 16.51 -13.14 -31.43
CA VAL A 86 15.07 -13.05 -31.12
C VAL A 86 14.27 -14.11 -31.87
N ASN A 87 14.60 -14.37 -33.14
CA ASN A 87 13.92 -15.41 -33.91
C ASN A 87 14.12 -16.79 -33.29
N VAL A 88 15.35 -17.12 -32.90
CA VAL A 88 15.67 -18.40 -32.24
C VAL A 88 14.95 -18.53 -30.89
N MET A 89 14.88 -17.45 -30.11
CA MET A 89 14.15 -17.43 -28.84
C MET A 89 12.66 -17.65 -29.05
N PHE A 90 12.03 -16.94 -29.99
CA PHE A 90 10.61 -17.08 -30.29
C PHE A 90 10.26 -18.48 -30.82
N ASP A 91 11.04 -19.01 -31.77
CA ASP A 91 10.87 -20.37 -32.30
C ASP A 91 10.91 -21.42 -31.18
N TRP A 92 11.75 -21.21 -30.16
CA TRP A 92 11.81 -22.08 -29.00
C TRP A 92 10.63 -21.92 -28.06
N ILE A 93 10.24 -20.67 -27.77
CA ILE A 93 9.14 -20.33 -26.86
C ILE A 93 7.82 -20.88 -27.38
N GLU A 94 7.56 -20.80 -28.68
CA GLU A 94 6.35 -21.38 -29.31
C GLU A 94 6.23 -22.90 -29.09
N GLN A 95 7.34 -23.59 -28.85
CA GLN A 95 7.35 -25.04 -28.60
C GLN A 95 7.14 -25.39 -27.12
N ILE A 96 7.19 -24.42 -26.20
CA ILE A 96 7.01 -24.63 -24.77
C ILE A 96 5.50 -24.65 -24.45
N PRO A 97 4.95 -25.77 -23.93
CA PRO A 97 3.53 -25.85 -23.62
C PRO A 97 3.10 -24.76 -22.62
N GLY A 98 2.13 -23.93 -23.01
CA GLY A 98 1.58 -22.86 -22.18
C GLY A 98 2.41 -21.58 -22.10
N ALA A 99 3.51 -21.46 -22.86
CA ALA A 99 4.28 -20.22 -22.96
C ALA A 99 3.64 -19.20 -23.92
N THR A 100 2.90 -19.68 -24.91
CA THR A 100 2.07 -18.89 -25.83
C THR A 100 0.68 -19.53 -25.94
N LEU A 101 -0.35 -18.72 -26.19
CA LEU A 101 -1.72 -19.21 -26.47
C LEU A 101 -1.82 -19.61 -27.95
N ASP A 102 -2.43 -20.75 -28.27
CA ASP A 102 -2.65 -21.21 -29.65
C ASP A 102 -3.76 -20.38 -30.32
N ASP A 103 -3.48 -19.81 -31.50
CA ASP A 103 -4.43 -19.04 -32.33
C ASP A 103 -5.73 -19.82 -32.66
N SER A 104 -5.71 -21.14 -32.53
CA SER A 104 -6.84 -22.03 -32.82
C SER A 104 -7.61 -22.51 -31.59
N GLU A 105 -7.11 -22.28 -30.37
CA GLU A 105 -7.84 -22.61 -29.16
C GLU A 105 -8.70 -21.44 -28.70
N VAL A 106 -9.96 -21.47 -29.13
CA VAL A 106 -11.03 -20.81 -28.37
C VAL A 106 -11.14 -21.53 -27.04
N VAL A 107 -10.33 -21.11 -26.07
CA VAL A 107 -10.60 -21.38 -24.66
C VAL A 107 -11.85 -20.57 -24.33
N VAL A 108 -13.02 -21.19 -24.47
CA VAL A 108 -14.21 -20.74 -23.75
C VAL A 108 -13.94 -21.15 -22.30
N PRO A 109 -13.62 -20.22 -21.40
CA PRO A 109 -13.34 -20.61 -20.03
C PRO A 109 -14.62 -21.19 -19.45
N HIS A 110 -14.51 -22.29 -18.69
CA HIS A 110 -15.58 -22.75 -17.80
C HIS A 110 -16.07 -21.68 -16.82
N SER A 111 -15.40 -20.52 -16.76
CA SER A 111 -15.81 -19.36 -16.03
C SER A 111 -16.70 -18.37 -16.80
N TYR A 112 -17.01 -18.45 -18.10
CA TYR A 112 -17.84 -17.39 -18.70
C TYR A 112 -19.30 -17.44 -18.21
N GLU A 113 -19.90 -18.63 -18.12
CA GLU A 113 -21.27 -18.77 -17.56
C GLU A 113 -21.30 -18.53 -16.04
N GLU A 114 -20.26 -18.93 -15.31
CA GLU A 114 -20.15 -18.66 -13.86
C GLU A 114 -19.82 -17.20 -13.56
N THR A 115 -18.96 -16.55 -14.36
CA THR A 115 -18.63 -15.12 -14.26
C THR A 115 -19.82 -14.27 -14.70
N GLU A 116 -20.58 -14.71 -15.71
CA GLU A 116 -21.78 -13.98 -16.12
C GLU A 116 -22.94 -14.22 -15.15
N ARG A 117 -23.05 -15.40 -14.53
CA ARG A 117 -23.93 -15.62 -13.36
C ARG A 117 -23.51 -14.74 -12.20
N LEU A 118 -22.23 -14.73 -11.81
CA LEU A 118 -21.72 -13.86 -10.74
C LEU A 118 -21.96 -12.39 -11.08
N ARG A 119 -21.70 -11.94 -12.31
CA ARG A 119 -21.98 -10.56 -12.74
C ARG A 119 -23.46 -10.23 -12.71
N GLN A 120 -24.34 -11.18 -13.03
CA GLN A 120 -25.78 -10.99 -12.93
C GLN A 120 -26.26 -11.00 -11.47
N GLU A 121 -25.68 -11.84 -10.61
CA GLU A 121 -25.94 -11.88 -9.16
C GLU A 121 -25.43 -10.59 -8.49
N ILE A 122 -24.23 -10.11 -8.86
CA ILE A 122 -23.64 -8.84 -8.44
C ILE A 122 -24.50 -7.68 -8.93
N LYS A 123 -24.88 -7.60 -10.22
CA LYS A 123 -25.79 -6.55 -10.71
C LYS A 123 -27.16 -6.56 -10.03
N LYS A 124 -27.65 -7.74 -9.64
CA LYS A 124 -28.90 -7.89 -8.88
C LYS A 124 -28.73 -7.43 -7.45
N GLN A 125 -27.60 -7.75 -6.79
CA GLN A 125 -27.26 -7.24 -5.46
C GLN A 125 -26.99 -5.73 -5.47
N GLU A 126 -26.30 -5.19 -6.47
CA GLU A 126 -26.10 -3.75 -6.70
C GLU A 126 -27.43 -3.01 -6.88
N ARG A 127 -28.40 -3.63 -7.57
CA ARG A 127 -29.75 -3.07 -7.73
C ARG A 127 -30.52 -3.08 -6.41
N ILE A 128 -30.41 -4.16 -5.64
CA ILE A 128 -30.97 -4.24 -4.28
C ILE A 128 -30.29 -3.21 -3.35
N LEU A 129 -28.98 -3.03 -3.44
CA LEU A 129 -28.23 -2.02 -2.70
C LEU A 129 -28.63 -0.60 -3.12
N LYS A 130 -28.80 -0.34 -4.41
CA LYS A 130 -29.30 0.95 -4.95
C LYS A 130 -30.73 1.26 -4.53
N ASP A 131 -31.56 0.24 -4.32
CA ASP A 131 -32.92 0.39 -3.80
C ASP A 131 -32.96 0.51 -2.26
N LEU A 132 -31.91 0.05 -1.55
CA LEU A 132 -31.72 0.22 -0.10
C LEU A 132 -31.02 1.53 0.28
N LEU A 133 -30.18 2.07 -0.60
CA LEU A 133 -29.45 3.34 -0.44
C LEU A 133 -30.34 4.57 -0.12
N PRO A 134 -31.58 4.69 -0.64
CA PRO A 134 -32.48 5.77 -0.25
C PRO A 134 -33.00 5.66 1.19
N ASN A 135 -32.96 4.46 1.81
CA ASN A 135 -33.38 4.26 3.20
C ASN A 135 -32.26 4.57 4.22
N LEU A 136 -31.08 4.98 3.74
CA LEU A 136 -29.93 5.40 4.54
C LEU A 136 -29.82 6.93 4.70
N SER A 137 -30.92 7.66 4.47
CA SER A 137 -30.99 9.11 4.70
C SER A 137 -31.08 9.40 6.19
N GLY A 138 -29.96 9.73 6.83
CA GLY A 138 -29.98 10.14 8.24
C GLY A 138 -28.65 10.56 8.87
N ILE A 139 -27.50 10.25 8.28
CA ILE A 139 -26.19 10.71 8.80
C ILE A 139 -25.62 11.74 7.80
N PRO A 140 -25.39 13.01 8.20
CA PRO A 140 -24.74 14.00 7.35
C PRO A 140 -23.34 13.52 6.96
N VAL A 141 -23.10 13.41 5.65
CA VAL A 141 -21.84 12.98 5.04
C VAL A 141 -20.93 14.21 4.87
N ASP A 142 -20.53 14.82 5.98
CA ASP A 142 -19.48 15.86 5.99
C ASP A 142 -18.16 15.19 6.40
N ASN A 143 -17.40 14.76 5.39
CA ASN A 143 -16.31 13.80 5.52
C ASN A 143 -15.00 14.48 5.90
N PHE A 144 -14.78 14.74 7.19
CA PHE A 144 -13.48 15.19 7.66
C PHE A 144 -12.39 14.18 7.27
N ASN A 145 -11.32 14.65 6.65
CA ASN A 145 -10.21 13.82 6.17
C ASN A 145 -8.91 14.64 6.07
N ASP A 146 -7.80 13.96 5.77
CA ASP A 146 -6.47 14.56 5.77
C ASP A 146 -6.29 15.70 4.75
N THR A 147 -7.04 15.70 3.65
CA THR A 147 -7.03 16.80 2.66
C THR A 147 -7.65 18.09 3.18
N MET A 148 -8.36 18.03 4.31
CA MET A 148 -8.94 19.19 4.98
C MET A 148 -8.06 19.75 6.10
N THR A 149 -7.03 19.01 6.52
CA THR A 149 -6.11 19.43 7.57
C THR A 149 -5.13 20.48 7.08
N ASN A 150 -4.65 21.33 7.98
CA ASN A 150 -3.76 22.45 7.67
C ASN A 150 -2.65 22.67 8.70
N PHE A 151 -2.62 21.89 9.78
CA PHE A 151 -1.65 22.01 10.86
C PHE A 151 -1.21 20.64 11.34
N VAL A 152 0.07 20.47 11.67
CA VAL A 152 0.63 19.21 12.17
C VAL A 152 1.22 19.36 13.56
N TYR A 153 0.80 18.51 14.48
CA TYR A 153 1.48 18.34 15.76
C TYR A 153 2.45 17.16 15.73
N ILE A 154 3.57 17.32 16.43
CA ILE A 154 4.52 16.25 16.75
C ILE A 154 4.78 16.21 18.25
N SER A 155 5.11 15.04 18.78
CA SER A 155 5.50 14.86 20.17
C SER A 155 6.86 15.52 20.48
N ASP A 156 6.99 16.11 21.67
CA ASP A 156 8.27 16.60 22.21
C ASP A 156 9.35 15.50 22.32
N LYS A 157 8.93 14.24 22.47
CA LYS A 157 9.83 13.07 22.49
C LYS A 157 10.50 12.81 21.15
N LEU A 158 9.95 13.26 20.03
CA LEU A 158 10.57 13.04 18.71
C LEU A 158 11.94 13.73 18.63
N LYS A 159 12.06 14.92 19.22
CA LYS A 159 13.32 15.66 19.30
C LYS A 159 14.32 15.00 20.25
N GLU A 160 13.84 14.44 21.35
CA GLU A 160 14.65 13.76 22.35
C GLU A 160 15.22 12.43 21.82
N PHE A 161 14.37 11.60 21.24
CA PHE A 161 14.73 10.23 20.83
C PHE A 161 15.31 10.18 19.43
N TYR A 162 14.85 11.04 18.51
CA TYR A 162 15.25 11.04 17.09
C TYR A 162 15.63 12.44 16.58
N PRO A 163 16.62 13.12 17.20
CA PRO A 163 16.93 14.53 16.90
C PRO A 163 17.27 14.81 15.43
N ARG A 164 17.88 13.84 14.71
CA ARG A 164 18.18 13.97 13.28
C ARG A 164 16.94 13.87 12.41
N THR A 165 15.99 13.01 12.77
CA THR A 165 14.74 12.84 12.03
C THR A 165 13.82 14.00 12.29
N TYR A 166 13.70 14.43 13.55
CA TYR A 166 13.06 15.68 13.93
C TYR A 166 13.57 16.88 13.10
N ALA A 167 14.89 17.07 13.02
CA ALA A 167 15.48 18.21 12.28
C ALA A 167 15.18 18.15 10.77
N ARG A 168 15.19 16.95 10.16
CA ARG A 168 14.87 16.79 8.74
C ARG A 168 13.38 16.97 8.46
N LEU A 169 12.51 16.45 9.33
CA LEU A 169 11.05 16.54 9.20
C LEU A 169 10.57 17.98 9.36
N THR A 170 10.97 18.67 10.43
CA THR A 170 10.58 20.08 10.67
C THR A 170 11.12 21.02 9.59
N LYS A 171 12.34 20.77 9.09
CA LYS A 171 12.85 21.48 7.90
C LYS A 171 11.96 21.24 6.69
N LEU A 172 11.53 20.00 6.44
CA LEU A 172 10.68 19.66 5.31
C LEU A 172 9.27 20.26 5.45
N PHE A 173 8.71 20.33 6.65
CA PHE A 173 7.47 21.09 6.91
C PHE A 173 7.61 22.54 6.48
N ASN A 174 8.70 23.21 6.88
CA ASN A 174 8.95 24.60 6.48
C ASN A 174 9.17 24.74 4.96
N GLU A 175 9.91 23.83 4.33
CA GLU A 175 10.12 23.82 2.87
C GLU A 175 8.82 23.61 2.08
N MET A 176 7.86 22.87 2.64
CA MET A 176 6.57 22.57 2.04
C MET A 176 5.45 23.51 2.51
N ASP A 177 5.76 24.52 3.33
CA ASP A 177 4.78 25.45 3.89
C ASP A 177 3.68 24.73 4.68
N ILE A 178 4.05 23.72 5.49
CA ILE A 178 3.16 23.04 6.41
C ILE A 178 3.29 23.72 7.77
N GLU A 179 2.20 24.27 8.30
CA GLU A 179 2.20 24.78 9.68
C GLU A 179 2.31 23.62 10.67
N TRP A 180 3.12 23.79 11.70
CA TRP A 180 3.36 22.73 12.67
C TRP A 180 3.67 23.26 14.08
N GLY A 181 3.53 22.39 15.08
CA GLY A 181 3.85 22.67 16.48
C GLY A 181 4.20 21.41 17.27
N GLU A 182 4.74 21.60 18.48
CA GLU A 182 5.08 20.52 19.39
C GLU A 182 4.01 20.37 20.48
N ILE A 183 3.80 19.13 20.93
CA ILE A 183 3.04 18.82 22.14
C ILE A 183 4.02 18.44 23.23
N GLU A 184 4.03 19.23 24.31
CA GLU A 184 4.83 18.96 25.50
C GLU A 184 4.12 17.98 26.44
N GLY A 185 4.91 17.24 27.23
CA GLY A 185 4.38 16.36 28.27
C GLY A 185 3.87 15.02 27.74
N THR A 186 4.24 14.66 26.51
CA THR A 186 3.97 13.33 25.97
C THR A 186 4.97 12.31 26.53
N LYS A 187 4.63 11.03 26.45
CA LYS A 187 5.51 9.93 26.88
C LYS A 187 6.11 9.13 25.73
N ASP A 188 5.55 9.27 24.53
CA ASP A 188 6.02 8.55 23.34
C ASP A 188 5.83 9.37 22.07
N ILE A 189 6.54 8.98 21.00
CA ILE A 189 6.52 9.61 19.68
C ILE A 189 5.27 9.30 18.86
N TRP A 190 4.53 8.24 19.20
CA TRP A 190 3.35 7.73 18.48
C TRP A 190 2.11 8.58 18.73
N ILE A 191 2.22 9.89 18.46
CA ILE A 191 1.21 10.91 18.72
C ILE A 191 -0.11 10.65 18.01
N ARG A 192 -0.09 9.92 16.89
CA ARG A 192 -1.30 9.47 16.20
C ARG A 192 -2.18 8.60 17.09
N ASP A 193 -1.58 7.74 17.89
CA ASP A 193 -2.30 6.67 18.56
C ASP A 193 -3.11 7.19 19.73
N TYR A 194 -2.59 8.20 20.45
CA TYR A 194 -3.21 8.70 21.66
C TYR A 194 -3.93 10.04 21.49
N MET A 195 -3.64 10.84 20.46
CA MET A 195 -4.29 12.15 20.30
C MET A 195 -5.70 12.06 19.71
N PRO A 196 -6.63 12.97 20.08
CA PRO A 196 -8.03 12.90 19.66
C PRO A 196 -8.25 12.87 18.15
N ILE A 197 -9.26 12.12 17.70
CA ILE A 197 -9.65 12.08 16.28
C ILE A 197 -10.52 13.29 15.95
N GLN A 198 -10.13 14.08 14.96
CA GLN A 198 -10.97 15.17 14.46
C GLN A 198 -12.00 14.62 13.48
N ILE A 199 -13.29 14.93 13.71
CA ILE A 199 -14.40 14.44 12.87
C ILE A 199 -15.13 15.56 12.14
N SER A 200 -14.84 16.83 12.47
CA SER A 200 -15.31 18.02 11.75
C SER A 200 -14.45 19.24 12.13
N ASP A 201 -14.75 20.41 11.56
CA ASP A 201 -13.97 21.64 11.75
C ASP A 201 -13.65 22.00 13.21
N ASP A 202 -14.55 21.69 14.16
CA ASP A 202 -14.34 22.01 15.58
C ASP A 202 -14.66 20.85 16.56
N ARG A 203 -14.97 19.64 16.06
CA ARG A 203 -15.30 18.48 16.91
C ARG A 203 -14.19 17.43 16.91
N PHE A 204 -13.85 17.00 18.11
CA PHE A 204 -12.86 15.96 18.39
C PHE A 204 -13.46 14.86 19.24
N ILE A 205 -13.04 13.62 18.95
CA ILE A 205 -13.36 12.43 19.74
C ILE A 205 -12.16 12.09 20.61
N VAL A 206 -12.38 12.06 21.92
CA VAL A 206 -11.39 11.65 22.91
C VAL A 206 -11.77 10.26 23.40
N TYR A 207 -10.86 9.30 23.25
CA TYR A 207 -11.03 7.90 23.61
C TYR A 207 -10.06 7.50 24.73
N ASN A 208 -10.12 6.24 25.17
CA ASN A 208 -9.19 5.67 26.14
C ASN A 208 -8.02 4.99 25.42
N TYR A 209 -6.85 5.63 25.37
CA TYR A 209 -5.64 5.01 24.86
C TYR A 209 -5.07 4.03 25.89
N ASN A 210 -5.34 2.75 25.72
CA ASN A 210 -4.90 1.68 26.61
C ASN A 210 -4.71 0.36 25.83
N PRO A 211 -3.80 0.35 24.84
CA PRO A 211 -3.60 -0.81 23.99
C PRO A 211 -3.06 -2.02 24.76
N ASP A 212 -3.40 -3.21 24.31
CA ASP A 212 -2.96 -4.45 24.94
C ASP A 212 -1.45 -4.68 24.86
N TYR A 213 -0.81 -4.24 23.78
CA TYR A 213 0.64 -4.34 23.55
C TYR A 213 1.49 -3.44 24.47
N LEU A 214 0.90 -2.50 25.22
CA LEU A 214 1.62 -1.69 26.21
C LEU A 214 1.43 -2.16 27.67
N LYS A 215 0.61 -3.19 27.92
CA LYS A 215 0.30 -3.65 29.29
C LYS A 215 1.53 -4.06 30.09
N ASP A 216 2.53 -4.64 29.45
CA ASP A 216 3.78 -5.06 30.10
C ASP A 216 4.77 -3.91 30.33
N SER A 217 4.54 -2.75 29.71
CA SER A 217 5.41 -1.56 29.81
C SER A 217 4.98 -0.59 30.92
N GLY A 218 3.89 -0.89 31.64
CA GLY A 218 3.33 0.00 32.66
C GLY A 218 2.95 1.37 32.10
N ASP A 219 3.18 2.42 32.88
CA ASP A 219 2.80 3.79 32.52
C ASP A 219 3.88 4.55 31.72
N ASP A 220 4.99 3.91 31.36
CA ASP A 220 6.18 4.59 30.81
C ASP A 220 5.92 5.20 29.43
N TYR A 221 5.03 4.60 28.62
CA TYR A 221 4.68 5.05 27.26
C TYR A 221 3.22 5.53 27.14
N LEU A 222 2.42 5.39 28.21
CA LEU A 222 1.01 5.79 28.22
C LEU A 222 0.86 7.30 28.47
N THR A 223 0.69 8.05 27.38
CA THR A 223 0.44 9.49 27.41
C THR A 223 -0.99 9.80 27.88
N ASP A 224 -1.15 10.71 28.85
CA ASP A 224 -2.47 11.21 29.29
C ASP A 224 -3.03 12.20 28.25
N SER A 225 -3.60 11.64 27.19
CA SER A 225 -4.13 12.43 26.08
C SER A 225 -5.31 13.31 26.46
N ARG A 226 -6.08 12.96 27.50
CA ARG A 226 -7.23 13.75 27.98
C ARG A 226 -6.76 15.09 28.53
N SER A 227 -5.79 15.06 29.45
CA SER A 227 -5.20 16.27 30.03
C SER A 227 -4.55 17.16 28.97
N ILE A 228 -3.80 16.56 28.03
CA ILE A 228 -3.17 17.28 26.92
C ILE A 228 -4.22 17.93 26.00
N ALA A 229 -5.26 17.17 25.63
CA ALA A 229 -6.35 17.66 24.78
C ALA A 229 -7.15 18.79 25.44
N ASP A 230 -7.29 18.80 26.77
CA ASP A 230 -7.93 19.90 27.48
C ASP A 230 -7.15 21.21 27.34
N GLY A 231 -5.82 21.15 27.33
CA GLY A 231 -4.95 22.31 27.11
C GLY A 231 -4.95 22.79 25.65
N ILE A 232 -4.68 21.88 24.70
CA ILE A 232 -4.43 22.23 23.29
C ILE A 232 -5.73 22.49 22.52
N LEU A 233 -6.81 21.79 22.88
CA LEU A 233 -8.14 21.91 22.26
C LEU A 233 -9.12 22.63 23.19
N ASN A 234 -8.65 23.58 24.01
CA ASN A 234 -9.44 24.32 25.00
C ASN A 234 -10.63 25.11 24.40
N HIS A 235 -10.64 25.30 23.09
CA HIS A 235 -11.64 26.04 22.33
C HIS A 235 -12.43 25.18 21.35
N SER A 236 -12.20 23.88 21.32
CA SER A 236 -12.87 22.92 20.44
C SER A 236 -13.93 22.13 21.20
N ASN A 237 -14.93 21.63 20.49
CA ASN A 237 -15.91 20.70 21.01
C ASN A 237 -15.25 19.32 21.14
N LYS A 238 -15.28 18.74 22.35
CA LYS A 238 -14.73 17.41 22.62
C LYS A 238 -15.84 16.48 23.09
N SER A 239 -16.00 15.36 22.41
CA SER A 239 -16.84 14.25 22.87
C SER A 239 -15.93 13.18 23.43
N GLN A 240 -16.08 12.87 24.72
CA GLN A 240 -15.28 11.87 25.39
C GLN A 240 -16.08 10.58 25.55
N TYR A 241 -15.48 9.46 25.15
CA TYR A 241 -16.08 8.14 25.24
C TYR A 241 -15.14 7.17 25.95
N ASP A 242 -15.75 6.24 26.68
CA ASP A 242 -15.03 5.16 27.35
C ASP A 242 -14.92 3.95 26.42
N ILE A 243 -14.19 4.14 25.33
CA ILE A 243 -13.83 3.09 24.37
C ILE A 243 -12.31 2.97 24.32
N THR A 244 -11.79 1.75 24.37
CA THR A 244 -10.38 1.50 24.09
C THR A 244 -10.17 1.59 22.59
N LEU A 245 -9.28 2.47 22.15
CA LEU A 245 -9.02 2.72 20.74
C LEU A 245 -7.62 3.28 20.56
N ASP A 246 -7.03 3.01 19.40
CA ASP A 246 -5.81 3.65 18.91
C ASP A 246 -6.15 4.50 17.68
N GLY A 247 -5.65 5.73 17.64
CA GLY A 247 -5.85 6.62 16.50
C GLY A 247 -5.15 6.13 15.22
N GLY A 248 -4.08 5.33 15.33
CA GLY A 248 -3.47 4.63 14.20
C GLY A 248 -4.40 3.58 13.59
N ASN A 249 -5.34 3.05 14.38
CA ASN A 249 -6.37 2.16 13.87
C ASN A 249 -7.56 2.89 13.23
N VAL A 250 -7.54 4.22 13.10
CA VAL A 250 -8.65 4.98 12.50
C VAL A 250 -8.19 5.71 11.26
N VAL A 251 -8.61 5.21 10.09
CA VAL A 251 -8.35 5.84 8.79
C VAL A 251 -9.63 6.46 8.23
N THR A 252 -9.57 7.69 7.75
CA THR A 252 -10.72 8.37 7.12
C THR A 252 -10.82 7.99 5.63
N CYS A 253 -12.00 7.55 5.18
CA CYS A 253 -12.25 7.11 3.79
C CYS A 253 -13.62 7.61 3.29
N ALA A 254 -13.65 8.75 2.59
CA ALA A 254 -14.85 9.31 1.94
C ALA A 254 -16.18 9.07 2.70
N GLY A 255 -16.25 9.51 3.96
CA GLY A 255 -17.47 9.43 4.79
C GLY A 255 -17.69 8.12 5.51
N HIS A 256 -16.65 7.30 5.52
CA HIS A 256 -16.49 6.17 6.38
C HIS A 256 -15.21 6.35 7.19
N LEU A 257 -15.17 5.70 8.34
CA LEU A 257 -13.93 5.38 9.01
C LEU A 257 -13.60 3.91 8.75
N VAL A 258 -12.33 3.61 8.62
CA VAL A 258 -11.81 2.27 8.47
C VAL A 258 -11.01 1.93 9.71
N LEU A 259 -11.41 0.85 10.37
CA LEU A 259 -10.74 0.26 11.53
C LEU A 259 -10.44 -1.21 11.22
N THR A 260 -9.42 -1.79 11.83
CA THR A 260 -9.31 -3.25 11.89
C THR A 260 -10.29 -3.82 12.92
N ASP A 261 -10.60 -5.11 12.81
CA ASP A 261 -11.40 -5.83 13.78
C ASP A 261 -10.72 -6.03 15.15
N LYS A 262 -9.46 -5.58 15.33
CA LYS A 262 -8.77 -5.58 16.62
C LYS A 262 -9.53 -4.80 17.69
N VAL A 263 -10.26 -3.75 17.29
CA VAL A 263 -11.07 -2.93 18.20
C VAL A 263 -12.09 -3.76 19.00
N PHE A 264 -12.60 -4.87 18.43
CA PHE A 264 -13.52 -5.76 19.14
C PHE A 264 -12.79 -6.48 20.29
N GLN A 265 -11.62 -7.07 20.01
CA GLN A 265 -10.82 -7.78 21.01
C GLN A 265 -10.41 -6.86 22.16
N GLU A 266 -9.91 -5.66 21.86
CA GLU A 266 -9.45 -4.70 22.88
C GLU A 266 -10.56 -4.19 23.80
N ASN A 267 -11.82 -4.28 23.35
CA ASN A 267 -12.99 -3.91 24.12
C ASN A 267 -13.78 -5.12 24.66
N GLY A 268 -13.21 -6.33 24.59
CA GLY A 268 -13.81 -7.56 25.13
C GLY A 268 -15.10 -7.96 24.41
N LYS A 269 -15.16 -7.73 23.10
CA LYS A 269 -16.31 -8.05 22.24
C LYS A 269 -15.96 -9.17 21.27
N GLU A 270 -16.99 -9.89 20.83
CA GLU A 270 -16.83 -10.85 19.75
C GLU A 270 -16.52 -10.12 18.44
N LYS A 271 -15.66 -10.73 17.61
CA LYS A 271 -15.26 -10.18 16.31
C LYS A 271 -16.49 -9.99 15.42
N TYR A 272 -16.68 -8.76 14.95
CA TYR A 272 -17.85 -8.33 14.15
C TYR A 272 -19.21 -8.39 14.87
N ASP A 273 -19.22 -8.26 16.20
CA ASP A 273 -20.46 -8.11 16.97
C ASP A 273 -21.34 -6.94 16.43
N PRO A 274 -22.60 -7.19 16.01
CA PRO A 274 -23.43 -6.15 15.39
C PRO A 274 -23.77 -4.99 16.33
N ASP A 275 -24.10 -5.28 17.59
CA ASP A 275 -24.48 -4.25 18.57
C ASP A 275 -23.29 -3.32 18.88
N TYR A 276 -22.09 -3.89 18.96
CA TYR A 276 -20.87 -3.12 19.14
C TYR A 276 -20.46 -2.35 17.88
N SER A 277 -20.71 -2.91 16.70
CA SER A 277 -20.48 -2.22 15.42
C SER A 277 -21.35 -0.96 15.30
N ASP A 278 -22.63 -1.07 15.68
CA ASP A 278 -23.56 0.06 15.72
C ASP A 278 -23.16 1.08 16.80
N TYR A 279 -22.74 0.60 17.97
CA TYR A 279 -22.23 1.46 19.05
C TYR A 279 -20.99 2.26 18.62
N ILE A 280 -20.00 1.60 18.00
CA ILE A 280 -18.77 2.27 17.52
C ILE A 280 -19.10 3.29 16.43
N SER A 281 -20.00 2.96 15.50
CA SER A 281 -20.44 3.89 14.47
C SER A 281 -21.13 5.13 15.07
N HIS A 282 -21.93 4.93 16.13
CA HIS A 282 -22.57 6.03 16.86
C HIS A 282 -21.56 6.90 17.63
N VAL A 283 -20.61 6.27 18.32
CA VAL A 283 -19.54 6.96 19.06
C VAL A 283 -18.67 7.79 18.12
N LEU A 284 -18.30 7.22 16.98
CA LEU A 284 -17.45 7.87 15.99
C LEU A 284 -18.19 8.85 15.07
N ASP A 285 -19.51 8.96 15.20
CA ASP A 285 -20.38 9.78 14.37
C ASP A 285 -20.14 9.55 12.86
N SER A 286 -19.86 8.29 12.49
CA SER A 286 -19.49 7.90 11.14
C SER A 286 -19.85 6.43 10.90
N ARG A 287 -20.07 6.06 9.65
CA ARG A 287 -20.10 4.65 9.26
C ARG A 287 -18.71 4.07 9.39
N VAL A 288 -18.63 2.84 9.87
CA VAL A 288 -17.35 2.16 10.09
C VAL A 288 -17.25 0.90 9.24
N ILE A 289 -16.10 0.75 8.58
CA ILE A 289 -15.70 -0.44 7.84
C ILE A 289 -14.66 -1.15 8.69
N PHE A 290 -14.96 -2.39 9.07
CA PHE A 290 -14.03 -3.21 9.82
C PHE A 290 -13.25 -4.12 8.87
N LEU A 291 -11.94 -3.94 8.80
CA LEU A 291 -11.02 -4.78 8.05
C LEU A 291 -10.59 -5.99 8.88
N PRO A 292 -10.36 -7.15 8.25
CA PRO A 292 -9.79 -8.27 8.95
C PRO A 292 -8.38 -7.91 9.44
N TRP A 293 -8.07 -8.37 10.64
CA TRP A 293 -6.72 -8.45 11.16
C TRP A 293 -6.54 -9.77 11.88
N HIS A 294 -5.32 -10.25 11.89
CA HIS A 294 -4.90 -11.40 12.68
C HIS A 294 -3.48 -11.17 13.22
N CYS A 295 -3.21 -11.81 14.34
CA CYS A 295 -1.87 -11.92 14.90
C CYS A 295 -1.68 -13.38 15.31
N ASP A 296 -0.97 -14.15 14.46
CA ASP A 296 -0.76 -15.59 14.66
C ASP A 296 -0.05 -15.92 15.97
N ASN A 297 0.92 -15.09 16.35
CA ASN A 297 1.71 -15.27 17.56
C ASN A 297 2.25 -13.94 18.06
N SER A 298 1.67 -13.40 19.12
CA SER A 298 2.11 -12.13 19.72
C SER A 298 3.52 -12.15 20.31
N LYS A 299 4.16 -13.33 20.38
CA LYS A 299 5.56 -13.49 20.78
C LYS A 299 6.53 -13.47 19.61
N ASP A 300 6.03 -13.57 18.37
CA ASP A 300 6.87 -13.38 17.20
C ASP A 300 7.20 -11.88 17.09
N PRO A 301 8.48 -11.48 17.09
CA PRO A 301 8.86 -10.09 16.94
C PRO A 301 8.46 -9.47 15.59
N ASN A 302 8.05 -10.28 14.61
CA ASN A 302 7.57 -9.83 13.31
C ASN A 302 6.04 -9.89 13.17
N ALA A 303 5.31 -10.37 14.19
CA ALA A 303 3.86 -10.33 14.14
C ALA A 303 3.36 -8.89 14.28
N ASP A 304 2.33 -8.54 13.51
CA ASP A 304 1.63 -7.29 13.70
C ASP A 304 0.76 -7.38 14.97
N VAL A 305 1.33 -7.00 16.10
CA VAL A 305 0.63 -6.91 17.39
C VAL A 305 -0.19 -5.62 17.54
N TYR A 306 -0.01 -4.66 16.63
CA TYR A 306 -0.65 -3.34 16.71
C TYR A 306 -2.03 -3.37 16.07
N GLY A 307 -2.16 -4.02 14.91
CA GLY A 307 -3.41 -4.15 14.17
C GLY A 307 -4.00 -2.80 13.78
N HIS A 308 -3.17 -1.90 13.28
CA HIS A 308 -3.57 -0.56 12.88
C HIS A 308 -3.94 -0.51 11.40
N ALA A 309 -5.10 0.08 11.11
CA ALA A 309 -5.57 0.29 9.74
C ALA A 309 -4.64 1.21 8.92
N ASP A 310 -3.89 2.12 9.55
CA ASP A 310 -2.95 3.03 8.87
C ASP A 310 -1.65 2.36 8.36
N GLY A 311 -1.46 1.07 8.69
CA GLY A 311 -0.46 0.18 8.08
C GLY A 311 -1.02 -0.63 6.90
N LEU A 312 -2.34 -0.61 6.70
CA LEU A 312 -3.03 -1.39 5.67
C LEU A 312 -3.51 -0.52 4.52
N VAL A 313 -4.18 0.59 4.82
CA VAL A 313 -4.88 1.40 3.82
C VAL A 313 -4.73 2.90 4.05
N HIS A 314 -4.85 3.66 2.97
CA HIS A 314 -4.92 5.13 3.01
C HIS A 314 -5.86 5.63 1.92
N TRP A 315 -6.80 6.51 2.27
CA TRP A 315 -7.69 7.12 1.29
C TRP A 315 -6.93 8.06 0.36
N ALA A 316 -7.20 8.01 -0.95
CA ALA A 316 -6.46 8.75 -1.97
C ALA A 316 -7.37 9.65 -2.83
N GLY A 317 -8.48 10.14 -2.25
CA GLY A 317 -9.44 10.99 -2.94
C GLY A 317 -10.51 10.22 -3.69
N ASP A 318 -11.67 10.87 -3.89
CA ASP A 318 -12.84 10.31 -4.55
C ASP A 318 -13.21 8.92 -3.97
N ASN A 319 -13.35 7.93 -4.83
CA ASN A 319 -13.58 6.54 -4.47
C ASN A 319 -12.29 5.71 -4.44
N ARG A 320 -11.09 6.28 -4.37
CA ARG A 320 -9.83 5.51 -4.42
C ARG A 320 -9.24 5.30 -3.02
N VAL A 321 -8.80 4.08 -2.76
CA VAL A 321 -8.07 3.69 -1.54
C VAL A 321 -6.78 3.01 -1.96
N LEU A 322 -5.65 3.51 -1.48
CA LEU A 322 -4.38 2.80 -1.56
C LEU A 322 -4.34 1.71 -0.50
N MET A 323 -3.83 0.54 -0.85
CA MET A 323 -3.54 -0.54 0.08
C MET A 323 -2.04 -0.84 0.04
N SER A 324 -1.44 -1.14 1.19
CA SER A 324 -0.03 -1.55 1.26
C SER A 324 0.20 -2.88 0.52
N ASN A 325 1.45 -3.33 0.47
CA ASN A 325 1.82 -4.65 -0.05
C ASN A 325 1.45 -5.80 0.92
N HIS A 326 0.40 -5.64 1.73
CA HIS A 326 -0.04 -6.60 2.75
C HIS A 326 -0.22 -8.02 2.19
N ARG A 327 -0.64 -8.12 0.92
CA ARG A 327 -0.76 -9.37 0.17
C ARG A 327 0.51 -10.24 0.16
N ASP A 328 1.69 -9.62 0.22
CA ASP A 328 2.98 -10.33 0.21
C ASP A 328 3.15 -11.24 1.44
N TYR A 329 2.41 -10.95 2.51
CA TYR A 329 2.43 -11.67 3.79
C TYR A 329 1.13 -12.44 4.01
N TYR A 330 -0.01 -11.81 3.70
CA TYR A 330 -1.34 -12.31 4.04
C TYR A 330 -2.31 -12.14 2.86
N PRO A 331 -2.24 -13.02 1.85
CA PRO A 331 -3.00 -12.86 0.61
C PRO A 331 -4.52 -13.01 0.81
N GLU A 332 -4.96 -13.91 1.70
CA GLU A 332 -6.38 -14.13 1.98
C GLU A 332 -7.01 -12.91 2.67
N GLU A 333 -6.30 -12.29 3.62
CA GLU A 333 -6.74 -11.03 4.24
C GLU A 333 -6.68 -9.86 3.30
N ALA A 334 -5.66 -9.77 2.43
CA ALA A 334 -5.63 -8.77 1.39
C ALA A 334 -6.84 -8.88 0.44
N ASP A 335 -7.25 -10.11 0.07
CA ASP A 335 -8.46 -10.36 -0.71
C ASP A 335 -9.73 -9.92 0.03
N GLU A 336 -9.83 -10.21 1.33
CA GLU A 336 -10.97 -9.80 2.13
C GLU A 336 -11.02 -8.28 2.36
N ILE A 337 -9.88 -7.62 2.61
CA ILE A 337 -9.76 -6.16 2.70
C ILE A 337 -10.26 -5.52 1.41
N ARG A 338 -9.73 -5.98 0.25
CA ARG A 338 -10.17 -5.50 -1.06
C ARG A 338 -11.67 -5.69 -1.23
N TYR A 339 -12.18 -6.90 -0.99
CA TYR A 339 -13.60 -7.21 -1.14
C TYR A 339 -14.50 -6.29 -0.31
N ARG A 340 -14.16 -6.07 0.97
CA ARG A 340 -14.95 -5.22 1.88
C ARG A 340 -15.01 -3.75 1.41
N LEU A 341 -13.89 -3.23 0.90
CA LEU A 341 -13.81 -1.87 0.38
C LEU A 341 -14.51 -1.72 -0.98
N GLU A 342 -14.33 -2.67 -1.88
CA GLU A 342 -14.95 -2.64 -3.22
C GLU A 342 -16.48 -2.84 -3.14
N ALA A 343 -16.97 -3.65 -2.19
CA ALA A 343 -18.39 -3.89 -1.98
C ALA A 343 -19.21 -2.62 -1.64
N ILE A 344 -18.55 -1.58 -1.13
CA ILE A 344 -19.14 -0.29 -0.81
C ILE A 344 -18.78 0.81 -1.83
N GLY A 345 -18.09 0.44 -2.92
CA GLY A 345 -17.85 1.29 -4.08
C GLY A 345 -16.47 1.94 -4.18
N PHE A 346 -15.51 1.55 -3.33
CA PHE A 346 -14.13 2.00 -3.49
C PHE A 346 -13.41 1.23 -4.60
N GLU A 347 -12.44 1.88 -5.25
CA GLU A 347 -11.42 1.29 -6.10
C GLU A 347 -10.16 1.09 -5.24
N VAL A 348 -9.72 -0.15 -5.08
CA VAL A 348 -8.55 -0.50 -4.25
C VAL A 348 -7.31 -0.63 -5.13
N ILE A 349 -6.34 0.25 -4.90
CA ILE A 349 -5.04 0.27 -5.59
C ILE A 349 -4.01 -0.34 -4.65
N GLU A 350 -3.64 -1.60 -4.89
CA GLU A 350 -2.60 -2.28 -4.12
C GLU A 350 -1.20 -1.81 -4.56
N MET A 351 -0.36 -1.44 -3.60
CA MET A 351 1.03 -1.07 -3.83
C MET A 351 1.90 -2.31 -3.94
N LEU A 352 1.99 -2.89 -5.14
CA LEU A 352 2.83 -4.06 -5.41
C LEU A 352 4.19 -3.63 -5.97
N PHE A 353 5.27 -4.15 -5.39
CA PHE A 353 6.64 -3.78 -5.75
C PHE A 353 7.32 -4.86 -6.58
N ASP A 354 7.59 -4.55 -7.84
CA ASP A 354 8.33 -5.44 -8.75
C ASP A 354 9.82 -5.08 -8.73
N VAL A 355 10.56 -5.65 -7.78
CA VAL A 355 12.01 -5.46 -7.64
C VAL A 355 12.69 -6.81 -7.39
N PRO A 356 13.97 -7.01 -7.80
CA PRO A 356 14.62 -8.32 -7.68
C PRO A 356 14.71 -8.86 -6.26
N ASN A 357 14.88 -7.98 -5.27
CA ASN A 357 14.99 -8.34 -3.85
C ASN A 357 14.16 -7.37 -2.99
N PRO A 358 12.85 -7.65 -2.77
CA PRO A 358 12.00 -6.81 -1.94
C PRO A 358 12.47 -6.76 -0.49
N ASN A 359 12.61 -5.56 0.07
CA ASN A 359 12.99 -5.33 1.45
C ASN A 359 11.75 -5.35 2.36
N ARG A 360 11.53 -6.52 2.94
CA ARG A 360 10.38 -6.81 3.82
C ARG A 360 10.40 -6.06 5.16
N ASP A 361 11.53 -5.48 5.55
CA ASP A 361 11.63 -4.72 6.81
C ASP A 361 10.98 -3.33 6.69
N TYR A 362 10.87 -2.81 5.46
CA TYR A 362 10.47 -1.41 5.22
C TYR A 362 9.39 -1.21 4.16
N ASN A 363 9.19 -2.14 3.23
CA ASN A 363 8.29 -1.93 2.10
C ASN A 363 6.80 -1.78 2.50
N TRP A 364 6.39 -2.30 3.66
CA TRP A 364 5.06 -2.08 4.23
C TRP A 364 4.82 -0.61 4.59
N ALA A 365 5.86 0.11 5.02
CA ALA A 365 5.71 1.41 5.67
C ALA A 365 5.45 2.56 4.69
N TYR A 366 5.49 2.35 3.38
CA TYR A 366 5.20 3.40 2.40
C TYR A 366 3.77 3.95 2.49
N ILE A 367 2.79 3.11 2.88
CA ILE A 367 1.39 3.53 3.05
C ILE A 367 1.21 4.51 4.21
N ASN A 368 2.11 4.45 5.21
CA ASN A 368 2.08 5.23 6.43
C ASN A 368 2.68 6.65 6.20
N TYR A 369 2.22 7.30 5.13
CA TYR A 369 2.62 8.66 4.75
C TYR A 369 1.76 9.71 5.45
N LEU A 370 2.30 10.92 5.58
CA LEU A 370 1.55 12.07 6.11
C LEU A 370 0.95 12.85 4.94
N GLN A 371 -0.36 13.12 5.01
CA GLN A 371 -1.05 14.07 4.14
C GLN A 371 -1.59 15.27 4.91
N VAL A 372 -1.34 16.47 4.39
CA VAL A 372 -1.87 17.74 4.93
C VAL A 372 -2.34 18.59 3.77
N GLY A 373 -3.65 18.65 3.55
CA GLY A 373 -4.17 19.31 2.36
C GLY A 373 -3.65 18.66 1.09
N SER A 374 -3.06 19.48 0.21
CA SER A 374 -2.44 19.03 -1.03
C SER A 374 -0.94 18.71 -0.90
N LYS A 375 -0.43 18.44 0.31
CA LYS A 375 0.99 18.20 0.60
C LYS A 375 1.15 16.81 1.21
N ILE A 376 2.02 15.99 0.63
CA ILE A 376 2.26 14.62 1.06
C ILE A 376 3.74 14.39 1.34
N ILE A 377 4.05 13.86 2.52
CA ILE A 377 5.40 13.40 2.89
C ILE A 377 5.38 11.89 3.00
N VAL A 378 6.14 11.23 2.12
CA VAL A 378 6.23 9.77 2.01
C VAL A 378 7.50 9.27 2.72
N PRO A 379 7.43 8.23 3.56
CA PRO A 379 8.63 7.64 4.12
C PRO A 379 9.43 6.94 3.01
N THR A 380 10.75 7.03 3.06
CA THR A 380 11.66 6.42 2.08
C THR A 380 12.80 5.73 2.80
N PHE A 381 13.37 4.72 2.16
CA PHE A 381 14.32 3.82 2.81
C PHE A 381 15.60 3.62 2.01
N GLY A 382 15.72 4.13 0.79
CA GLY A 382 16.95 4.03 0.00
C GLY A 382 17.14 2.65 -0.54
N ILE A 383 16.02 2.11 -0.99
CA ILE A 383 15.83 0.79 -1.57
C ILE A 383 15.11 0.97 -2.91
N PRO A 384 15.21 0.00 -3.84
CA PRO A 384 14.62 0.10 -5.17
C PRO A 384 13.11 0.45 -5.19
N GLU A 385 12.37 0.01 -4.18
CA GLU A 385 10.92 0.21 -4.03
C GLU A 385 10.54 1.69 -3.85
N ASP A 386 11.46 2.55 -3.36
CA ASP A 386 11.19 3.98 -3.14
C ASP A 386 10.58 4.63 -4.39
N LYS A 387 11.10 4.26 -5.57
CA LYS A 387 10.68 4.82 -6.86
C LYS A 387 9.25 4.40 -7.21
N GLN A 388 8.90 3.14 -6.96
CA GLN A 388 7.58 2.59 -7.25
C GLN A 388 6.55 3.11 -6.25
N ALA A 389 6.88 3.15 -4.96
CA ALA A 389 6.01 3.69 -3.91
C ALA A 389 5.66 5.16 -4.17
N LEU A 390 6.67 5.99 -4.49
CA LEU A 390 6.44 7.39 -4.86
C LEU A 390 5.60 7.55 -6.14
N LYS A 391 5.65 6.59 -7.07
CA LYS A 391 4.81 6.60 -8.27
C LYS A 391 3.36 6.29 -7.91
N TYR A 392 3.09 5.20 -7.19
CA TYR A 392 1.74 4.86 -6.72
C TYR A 392 1.07 6.02 -5.99
N ILE A 393 1.76 6.61 -5.02
CA ILE A 393 1.21 7.69 -4.21
C ILE A 393 0.93 8.96 -5.04
N ARG A 394 1.80 9.29 -6.01
CA ARG A 394 1.57 10.44 -6.91
C ARG A 394 0.40 10.21 -7.86
N ASP A 395 0.31 9.03 -8.45
CA ASP A 395 -0.75 8.70 -9.41
C ASP A 395 -2.12 8.66 -8.71
N ALA A 396 -2.16 8.14 -7.48
CA ALA A 396 -3.36 8.12 -6.65
C ALA A 396 -3.75 9.52 -6.15
N ASN A 397 -2.79 10.43 -5.93
CA ASN A 397 -3.04 11.78 -5.40
C ASN A 397 -2.69 12.89 -6.42
N PRO A 398 -3.41 12.99 -7.55
CA PRO A 398 -3.13 14.01 -8.56
C PRO A 398 -3.27 15.41 -7.98
N GLY A 399 -2.33 16.30 -8.31
CA GLY A 399 -2.30 17.67 -7.80
C GLY A 399 -1.66 17.84 -6.41
N CYS A 400 -1.30 16.76 -5.72
CA CYS A 400 -0.56 16.85 -4.46
C CYS A 400 0.95 17.03 -4.68
N ALA A 401 1.58 17.85 -3.84
CA ALA A 401 3.02 17.99 -3.77
C ALA A 401 3.61 16.85 -2.93
N VAL A 402 4.23 15.87 -3.60
CA VAL A 402 4.76 14.64 -2.95
C VAL A 402 6.28 14.72 -2.76
N ARG A 403 6.74 14.64 -1.51
CA ARG A 403 8.16 14.64 -1.13
C ARG A 403 8.50 13.41 -0.27
N GLY A 404 9.69 12.85 -0.48
CA GLY A 404 10.20 11.73 0.32
C GLY A 404 11.03 12.18 1.52
N LEU A 405 10.92 11.48 2.65
CA LEU A 405 11.77 11.65 3.83
C LEU A 405 12.38 10.30 4.26
N ARG A 406 13.66 10.27 4.63
CA ARG A 406 14.37 9.04 5.02
C ARG A 406 14.01 8.60 6.45
N MET A 407 13.33 7.46 6.61
CA MET A 407 12.66 7.07 7.88
C MET A 407 13.13 5.74 8.50
N ARG A 408 14.25 5.15 8.05
CA ARG A 408 14.73 3.83 8.53
C ARG A 408 14.85 3.71 10.06
N ASP A 409 15.24 4.79 10.74
CA ASP A 409 15.50 4.82 12.17
C ASP A 409 14.23 4.67 13.02
N ILE A 410 13.08 5.10 12.49
CA ILE A 410 11.77 4.96 13.15
C ILE A 410 11.03 3.73 12.63
N ALA A 411 11.03 3.48 11.31
CA ALA A 411 10.31 2.36 10.68
C ALA A 411 10.71 0.98 11.21
N LYS A 412 11.97 0.80 11.60
CA LYS A 412 12.44 -0.44 12.25
C LYS A 412 11.75 -0.76 13.59
N ASN A 413 11.02 0.19 14.17
CA ASN A 413 10.29 0.03 15.43
C ASN A 413 8.77 0.00 15.23
N GLY A 414 8.28 -0.27 14.01
CA GLY A 414 6.86 -0.55 13.78
C GLY A 414 5.96 0.61 13.36
N GLY A 415 6.51 1.78 12.99
CA GLY A 415 5.69 2.92 12.53
C GLY A 415 6.48 3.91 11.66
N ALA A 416 5.79 4.79 10.92
CA ALA A 416 6.45 5.79 10.07
C ALA A 416 5.86 7.20 10.26
N LEU A 417 5.55 7.92 9.18
CA LEU A 417 5.21 9.35 9.25
C LEU A 417 3.81 9.57 9.82
N HIS A 418 2.84 8.75 9.43
CA HIS A 418 1.47 8.90 9.91
C HIS A 418 1.40 8.67 11.43
N CYS A 419 2.10 7.65 11.95
CA CYS A 419 2.12 7.32 13.38
C CYS A 419 2.74 8.42 14.26
N ILE A 420 3.78 9.12 13.77
CA ILE A 420 4.49 10.16 14.55
C ILE A 420 3.96 11.57 14.36
N THR A 421 2.83 11.72 13.66
CA THR A 421 2.23 13.03 13.37
C THR A 421 0.74 13.03 13.65
N TRP A 422 0.24 14.15 14.17
CA TRP A 422 -1.19 14.39 14.39
C TRP A 422 -1.60 15.64 13.62
N ASN A 423 -2.14 15.45 12.43
CA ASN A 423 -2.63 16.52 11.57
C ASN A 423 -4.08 16.86 11.90
N ILE A 424 -4.38 18.16 11.95
CA ILE A 424 -5.71 18.68 12.25
C ILE A 424 -6.04 19.84 11.32
N LYS A 425 -7.32 20.15 11.20
CA LYS A 425 -7.80 21.44 10.69
C LYS A 425 -7.90 22.40 11.86
N LYS A 426 -6.93 23.30 11.95
CA LYS A 426 -6.91 24.40 12.90
C LYS A 426 -7.69 25.56 12.30
N THR A 427 -8.80 25.93 12.94
CA THR A 427 -9.55 27.14 12.59
C THR A 427 -8.81 28.36 13.14
N GLN A 428 -8.49 29.32 12.27
CA GLN A 428 -7.95 30.61 12.72
C GLN A 428 -9.06 31.36 13.46
N LYS A 429 -8.83 31.69 14.72
CA LYS A 429 -9.70 32.60 15.48
C LYS A 429 -9.24 34.05 15.29
#